data_AF-A0A946JD72-F1
#
_entry.id   AF-A0A946JD72-F1
#
_cell.length_a   1.000
_cell.length_b   1.000
_cell.length_c   1.000
_cell.angle_alpha   90.00
_cell.angle_beta   90.00
_cell.angle_gamma   90.00
#
_symmetry.space_group_name_H-M   'P 1'
#
loop_
_entity.id
_entity.type
_entity.pdbx_description
1 polymer ?
#
loop_
_entity_poly.entity_id
_entity_poly.type
_entity_poly.pdbx_seq_one_letter_code
_entity_poly.pdbx_strand_id
1 'polypeptide(L)' 'MKNIFKDHPSKVGETYFEHFFKACSFGIKLLLIAVRVFIHAIFPWCFEHSASDRISKLHDILQSRKNSANPDEN' A
#
# COMPACT_ATOMS: atom_id res chain seq x y z
N MET A 1 -3.07 -16.24 24.86
CA MET A 1 -3.93 -15.50 23.91
C MET A 1 -3.04 -14.88 22.84
N LYS A 2 -3.40 -15.01 21.57
CA LYS A 2 -2.63 -14.49 20.44
C LYS A 2 -2.88 -12.97 20.31
N ASN A 3 -1.85 -12.14 20.44
CA ASN A 3 -2.03 -10.69 20.34
C ASN A 3 -1.98 -10.27 18.87
N ILE A 4 -3.15 -10.22 18.24
CA ILE A 4 -3.30 -9.91 16.82
C ILE A 4 -2.68 -8.56 16.40
N PHE A 5 -2.57 -7.60 17.32
CA PHE A 5 -1.94 -6.31 17.06
C PHE A 5 -0.41 -6.35 17.07
N LYS A 6 0.19 -7.39 17.64
CA LYS A 6 1.65 -7.59 17.67
C LYS A 6 2.09 -8.68 16.70
N ASP A 7 1.32 -9.74 16.56
CA ASP A 7 1.67 -10.89 15.72
C ASP A 7 1.86 -10.50 14.25
N HIS A 8 0.99 -9.65 13.70
CA HIS A 8 1.10 -9.25 12.29
C HIS A 8 2.30 -8.31 12.03
N PRO A 9 2.50 -7.21 12.78
CA PRO A 9 3.70 -6.38 12.65
C PRO A 9 5.00 -7.17 12.88
N SER A 10 5.05 -8.04 13.89
CA SER A 10 6.24 -8.84 14.18
C SER A 10 6.63 -9.79 13.05
N LYS A 11 5.66 -10.35 12.32
CA LYS A 11 5.92 -11.22 11.15
C LYS A 11 6.61 -10.50 10.00
N VAL A 12 6.41 -9.18 9.89
CA VAL A 12 7.04 -8.35 8.87
C VAL A 12 8.23 -7.56 9.41
N GLY A 13 8.69 -7.87 10.65
CA GLY A 13 9.81 -7.21 11.30
C GLY A 13 9.53 -5.76 11.73
N GLU A 14 8.28 -5.40 11.98
CA GLU A 14 7.87 -4.03 12.34
C GLU A 14 7.26 -3.96 13.76
N THR A 15 7.49 -2.86 14.46
CA THR A 15 6.70 -2.53 15.65
C THR A 15 5.28 -2.11 15.26
N TYR A 16 4.33 -2.18 16.20
CA TYR A 16 2.94 -1.78 15.95
C TYR A 16 2.82 -0.36 15.36
N PHE A 17 3.55 0.61 15.94
CA PHE A 17 3.49 1.99 15.47
C PHE A 17 4.15 2.19 14.11
N GLU A 18 5.29 1.54 13.84
CA GLU A 18 5.90 1.57 12.51
C GLU A 18 4.95 1.01 11.45
N HIS A 19 4.34 -0.14 11.74
CA HIS A 19 3.38 -0.78 10.85
C HIS A 19 2.15 0.11 10.64
N PHE A 20 1.62 0.71 11.71
CA PHE A 20 0.49 1.63 11.67
C PHE A 20 0.79 2.85 10.79
N PHE A 21 1.90 3.55 11.01
CA PHE A 21 2.27 4.72 10.21
C PHE A 21 2.52 4.37 8.73
N LYS A 22 3.16 3.23 8.47
CA LYS A 22 3.36 2.73 7.10
C LYS A 22 2.03 2.41 6.41
N ALA A 23 1.12 1.73 7.10
CA ALA A 23 -0.23 1.43 6.60
C ALA A 23 -1.03 2.71 6.34
N CYS A 24 -1.01 3.67 7.26
CA CYS A 24 -1.66 4.98 7.07
C CYS A 24 -1.09 5.74 5.87
N SER A 25 0.24 5.76 5.70
CA SER A 25 0.90 6.38 4.54
C SER A 25 0.46 5.75 3.22
N PHE A 26 0.33 4.42 3.19
CA PHE A 26 -0.21 3.68 2.04
C PHE A 26 -1.67 4.05 1.76
N GLY A 27 -2.51 4.09 2.80
CA GLY A 27 -3.92 4.47 2.69
C GLY A 27 -4.09 5.87 2.10
N ILE A 28 -3.30 6.86 2.57
CA ILE A 28 -3.33 8.22 2.03
C ILE A 28 -2.95 8.23 0.55
N LYS A 29 -1.92 7.48 0.13
CA LYS A 29 -1.53 7.40 -1.29
C LYS A 29 -2.64 6.80 -2.16
N LEU A 30 -3.32 5.75 -1.67
CA LEU A 30 -4.47 5.15 -2.37
C LEU A 30 -5.63 6.14 -2.49
N LEU A 31 -5.94 6.88 -1.42
CA LEU A 31 -6.99 7.90 -1.45
C LEU A 31 -6.68 9.00 -2.47
N LEU A 32 -5.42 9.46 -2.54
CA LEU A 32 -4.99 10.42 -3.56
C LEU A 32 -5.10 9.89 -4.98
N ILE A 33 -4.92 8.57 -5.19
CA ILE A 33 -5.14 7.97 -6.51
C ILE A 33 -6.63 7.88 -6.81
N ALA A 34 -7.46 7.48 -5.86
CA ALA A 34 -8.91 7.45 -6.02
C ALA A 34 -9.44 8.84 -6.43
N VAL A 35 -8.98 9.90 -5.76
CA VAL A 35 -9.32 11.29 -6.13
C VAL A 35 -8.90 11.61 -7.57
N ARG A 36 -7.69 11.21 -8.00
CA ARG A 36 -7.24 11.42 -9.40
C ARG A 36 -8.12 10.67 -10.40
N VAL A 37 -8.52 9.44 -10.09
CA VAL A 37 -9.41 8.64 -10.95
C VAL A 37 -10.78 9.29 -11.06
N PHE A 38 -11.33 9.83 -9.97
CA PHE A 38 -12.60 10.58 -10.03
C PHE A 38 -12.47 11.86 -10.84
N ILE A 39 -11.37 12.60 -10.71
CA ILE A 39 -11.12 13.79 -11.54
C ILE A 39 -11.01 13.39 -13.02
N HIS A 40 -10.29 12.31 -13.33
CA HIS A 40 -10.18 11.77 -14.70
C HIS A 40 -11.55 11.34 -15.27
N ALA A 41 -12.41 10.74 -14.45
CA ALA A 41 -13.76 10.36 -14.87
C ALA A 41 -14.62 11.58 -15.28
N ILE A 42 -14.38 12.75 -14.69
CA ILE A 42 -15.03 14.01 -15.07
C ILE A 42 -14.29 14.69 -16.23
N PHE A 43 -12.96 14.66 -16.21
CA PHE A 43 -12.07 15.31 -17.17
C PHE A 43 -11.10 14.27 -17.78
N PRO A 44 -11.49 13.58 -18.87
CA PRO A 44 -10.75 12.42 -19.40
C PRO A 44 -9.34 12.74 -19.91
N TRP A 45 -9.00 14.01 -20.13
CA TRP A 45 -7.63 14.44 -20.48
C TRP A 45 -6.70 14.64 -19.27
N CYS A 46 -7.23 14.64 -18.04
CA CYS A 46 -6.44 14.78 -16.82
C CYS A 46 -5.99 13.40 -16.32
N PHE A 47 -4.72 13.24 -15.93
CA PHE A 47 -4.19 12.02 -15.28
C PHE A 47 -4.25 10.71 -16.08
N GLU A 48 -4.33 10.76 -17.42
CA GLU A 48 -4.51 9.61 -18.32
C GLU A 48 -3.61 8.39 -18.00
N HIS A 49 -2.32 8.61 -17.74
CA HIS A 49 -1.39 7.53 -17.34
C HIS A 49 -1.05 7.53 -15.84
N SER A 50 -1.42 8.57 -15.11
CA SER A 50 -0.93 8.78 -13.74
C SER A 50 -1.57 7.84 -12.72
N ALA A 51 -2.81 7.39 -12.95
CA ALA A 51 -3.48 6.48 -12.01
C ALA A 51 -2.84 5.08 -12.03
N SER A 52 -2.73 4.48 -13.22
CA SER A 52 -2.19 3.13 -13.40
C SER A 52 -0.74 3.04 -12.93
N ASP A 53 0.13 3.98 -13.32
CA ASP A 53 1.54 3.99 -12.89
C ASP A 53 1.69 4.05 -11.37
N ARG A 54 0.85 4.86 -10.70
CA ARG A 54 0.89 5.00 -9.24
C ARG A 54 0.36 3.76 -8.52
N ILE A 55 -0.66 3.11 -9.07
CA ILE A 55 -1.18 1.84 -8.55
C ILE A 55 -0.14 0.73 -8.72
N SER A 56 0.47 0.59 -9.90
CA SER A 56 1.55 -0.37 -10.14
C SER A 56 2.70 -0.17 -9.16
N LYS A 57 3.15 1.08 -8.97
CA LYS A 57 4.21 1.37 -8.00
C LYS A 57 3.83 1.00 -6.57
N LEU A 58 2.59 1.24 -6.14
CA LEU A 58 2.11 0.82 -4.82
C LEU A 58 2.04 -0.70 -4.72
N HIS A 59 1.58 -1.37 -5.77
CA HIS A 59 1.52 -2.82 -5.86
C HIS A 59 2.92 -3.44 -5.70
N ASP A 60 3.92 -2.94 -6.40
CA ASP A 60 5.30 -3.43 -6.34
C ASP A 60 5.88 -3.33 -4.92
N ILE A 61 5.61 -2.21 -4.23
CA ILE A 61 6.07 -2.02 -2.86
C ILE A 61 5.35 -3.03 -1.92
N LEU A 62 4.05 -3.27 -2.12
CA LEU A 62 3.31 -4.25 -1.32
C LEU A 62 3.80 -5.68 -1.57
N GLN A 63 4.06 -6.07 -2.82
CA GLN A 63 4.63 -7.38 -3.14
C GLN A 63 6.03 -7.54 -2.57
N SER A 64 6.87 -6.52 -2.70
CA SER A 64 8.21 -6.52 -2.11
C SER A 64 8.15 -6.74 -0.60
N ARG A 65 7.24 -6.04 0.11
CA ARG A 65 7.01 -6.21 1.55
C ARG A 65 6.48 -7.60 1.90
N LYS A 66 5.57 -8.15 1.10
CA LYS A 66 5.04 -9.51 1.26
C LYS A 66 6.16 -10.55 1.15
N ASN A 67 7.00 -10.42 0.13
CA ASN A 67 8.12 -11.34 -0.13
C ASN A 67 9.20 -11.25 0.96
N SER A 68 9.49 -10.05 1.47
CA SER A 68 10.41 -9.88 2.61
C SER A 68 9.89 -10.52 3.91
N ALA A 69 8.57 -10.64 4.06
CA ALA A 69 7.94 -11.26 5.22
C ALA A 69 7.81 -12.79 5.10
N ASN A 70 7.94 -13.34 3.88
CA ASN A 70 7.88 -14.78 3.63
C ASN A 70 8.95 -15.19 2.60
N PRO A 71 10.24 -15.19 2.99
CA PRO A 71 11.35 -15.45 2.08
C PRO A 71 11.38 -16.89 1.53
N ASP A 72 10.64 -17.81 2.15
CA ASP A 72 10.69 -19.25 1.86
C ASP A 72 9.55 -19.73 0.92
N GLU A 73 8.69 -18.82 0.45
CA GLU A 73 7.46 -19.14 -0.31
C GLU A 73 7.53 -18.78 -1.82
N ASN A 74 8.70 -18.39 -2.34
CA ASN A 74 8.94 -18.11 -3.77
C ASN A 74 9.78 -19.19 -4.46
#